data_AF-A0A5S9IRH0-F1
#
_entry.id   AF-A0A5S9IRH0-F1
#
_cell.length_a   1.000
_cell.length_b   1.000
_cell.length_c   1.000
_cell.angle_alpha   90.00
_cell.angle_beta   90.00
_cell.angle_gamma   90.00
#
_symmetry.space_group_name_H-M   'P 1'
#
loop_
_entity.id
_entity.type
_entity.pdbx_description
1 polymer ?
#
loop_
_entity_poly.entity_id
_entity_poly.type
_entity_poly.pdbx_seq_one_letter_code
_entity_poly.pdbx_strand_id
1 'polypeptide(L)'
;MEIQYRLKKDGKFVGYSREIGTRYFFSKDGFWWNGSEIDYDDKDLFTGVKDRNRNKIFVGDVVEWQSQQNVQRGIVVFGQDQNCVIENNITQEIIPLFFEGEMVAFDNSLVVVGYVNSTEHL
;
A
#
# COMPACT_ATOMS: atom_id res chain seq x y z
N MET A 1 -1.21 -16.10 10.42
CA MET A 1 -0.80 -14.99 9.56
C MET A 1 -2.03 -14.13 9.31
N GLU A 2 -1.90 -12.80 9.39
CA GLU A 2 -2.95 -11.86 9.02
C GLU A 2 -2.56 -11.20 7.71
N ILE A 3 -3.46 -11.21 6.73
CA ILE A 3 -3.30 -10.49 5.47
C ILE A 3 -4.35 -9.38 5.44
N GLN A 4 -3.99 -8.18 5.03
CA GLN A 4 -4.94 -7.06 4.94
C GLN A 4 -4.97 -6.50 3.54
N TYR A 5 -6.14 -6.02 3.12
CA TYR A 5 -6.33 -5.38 1.84
C TYR A 5 -7.12 -4.09 1.98
N ARG A 6 -6.82 -3.13 1.09
CA ARG A 6 -7.71 -2.02 0.78
C ARG A 6 -8.66 -2.48 -0.33
N LEU A 7 -9.95 -2.31 -0.15
CA LEU A 7 -10.98 -2.72 -1.10
C LEU A 7 -11.39 -1.56 -2.00
N LYS A 8 -11.58 -1.85 -3.28
CA LYS A 8 -12.02 -0.90 -4.30
C LYS A 8 -13.27 -1.40 -5.03
N LYS A 9 -14.14 -0.47 -5.40
CA LYS A 9 -15.29 -0.69 -6.30
C LYS A 9 -15.26 0.40 -7.36
N ASP A 10 -15.26 0.03 -8.63
CA ASP A 10 -15.16 0.96 -9.76
C ASP A 10 -13.97 1.94 -9.59
N GLY A 11 -12.84 1.42 -9.10
CA GLY A 11 -11.62 2.18 -8.82
C GLY A 11 -11.65 3.03 -7.55
N LYS A 12 -12.74 3.07 -6.78
CA LYS A 12 -12.86 3.90 -5.56
C LYS A 12 -12.71 3.06 -4.30
N PHE A 13 -12.01 3.61 -3.31
CA PHE A 13 -11.96 3.04 -1.96
C PHE A 13 -13.36 2.81 -1.37
N VAL A 14 -13.63 1.57 -0.93
CA VAL A 14 -14.91 1.20 -0.28
C VAL A 14 -14.74 0.57 1.10
N GLY A 15 -13.51 0.34 1.55
CA GLY A 15 -13.22 -0.22 2.87
C GLY A 15 -11.96 -1.06 2.88
N TYR A 16 -11.84 -1.91 3.88
CA TYR A 16 -10.73 -2.83 4.09
C TYR A 16 -11.25 -4.23 4.33
N SER A 17 -10.45 -5.23 3.98
CA SER A 17 -10.60 -6.60 4.44
C SER A 17 -9.36 -7.06 5.18
N ARG A 18 -9.53 -8.04 6.06
CA ARG A 18 -8.43 -8.80 6.62
C ARG A 18 -8.78 -10.28 6.70
N GLU A 19 -7.78 -11.10 6.46
CA GLU A 19 -7.84 -12.55 6.46
C GLU A 19 -7.03 -13.05 7.65
N ILE A 20 -7.68 -13.77 8.57
CA ILE A 20 -7.04 -14.36 9.75
C ILE A 20 -7.32 -15.86 9.74
N GLY A 21 -6.35 -16.64 9.25
CA GLY A 21 -6.56 -18.06 8.99
C GLY A 21 -7.58 -18.26 7.88
N THR A 22 -8.73 -18.86 8.19
CA THR A 22 -9.84 -19.07 7.25
C THR A 22 -10.96 -18.05 7.38
N ARG A 23 -10.82 -17.06 8.29
CA ARG A 23 -11.86 -16.07 8.58
C ARG A 23 -11.56 -14.76 7.88
N TYR A 24 -12.61 -14.19 7.30
CA TYR A 24 -12.60 -12.88 6.66
C TYR A 24 -13.32 -11.87 7.55
N PHE A 25 -12.73 -10.69 7.68
CA PHE A 25 -13.35 -9.56 8.35
C PHE A 25 -13.25 -8.33 7.46
N PHE A 26 -14.24 -7.46 7.56
CA PHE A 26 -14.38 -6.26 6.77
C PHE A 26 -14.57 -5.05 7.66
N SER A 27 -14.11 -3.90 7.20
CA SER A 27 -14.24 -2.63 7.89
C SER A 27 -14.36 -1.49 6.89
N LYS A 28 -15.26 -0.53 7.11
CA LYS A 28 -15.37 0.66 6.25
C LYS A 28 -14.26 1.69 6.51
N ASP A 29 -13.73 1.72 7.73
CA ASP A 29 -12.81 2.75 8.21
C ASP A 29 -11.48 2.19 8.74
N GLY A 30 -11.37 0.87 8.92
CA GLY A 30 -10.19 0.19 9.45
C GLY A 30 -10.18 0.06 10.97
N PHE A 31 -11.20 0.54 11.67
CA PHE A 31 -11.33 0.47 13.14
C PHE A 31 -12.34 -0.60 13.57
N TRP A 32 -13.51 -0.66 12.92
CA TRP A 32 -14.57 -1.59 13.27
C TRP A 32 -14.63 -2.76 12.31
N TRP A 33 -14.22 -3.94 12.78
CA TRP A 33 -14.11 -5.15 11.97
C TRP A 33 -15.22 -6.14 12.29
N ASN A 34 -15.91 -6.64 11.26
CA ASN A 34 -16.98 -7.63 11.41
C ASN A 34 -17.04 -8.55 10.17
N GLY A 35 -17.95 -9.52 10.19
CA GLY A 35 -18.15 -10.47 9.08
C GLY A 35 -19.05 -9.98 7.96
N SER A 36 -19.53 -8.72 8.01
CA SER A 36 -20.39 -8.17 6.96
C SER A 36 -19.55 -7.81 5.75
N GLU A 37 -19.67 -8.62 4.71
CA GLU A 37 -18.96 -8.41 3.46
C GLU A 37 -19.26 -7.04 2.84
N ILE A 38 -18.22 -6.42 2.29
CA ILE A 38 -18.32 -5.19 1.51
C ILE A 38 -18.30 -5.62 0.04
N ASP A 39 -19.16 -5.03 -0.80
CA ASP A 39 -19.06 -5.22 -2.26
C ASP A 39 -17.81 -4.50 -2.80
N TYR A 40 -16.95 -5.24 -3.51
CA TYR A 40 -15.71 -4.75 -4.14
C TYR A 40 -15.43 -5.57 -5.41
N ASP A 41 -14.72 -4.98 -6.37
CA ASP A 41 -14.26 -5.65 -7.59
C ASP A 41 -12.73 -5.76 -7.66
N ASP A 42 -12.01 -5.02 -6.81
CA ASP A 42 -10.56 -5.01 -6.77
C ASP A 42 -10.05 -4.81 -5.33
N LYS A 43 -8.80 -5.20 -5.06
CA LYS A 43 -8.17 -5.06 -3.75
C LYS A 43 -6.65 -4.87 -3.83
N ASP A 44 -6.14 -3.95 -3.03
CA ASP A 44 -4.70 -3.68 -2.90
C ASP A 44 -4.15 -4.34 -1.64
N LEU A 45 -3.03 -5.05 -1.76
CA LEU A 45 -2.39 -5.71 -0.62
C LEU A 45 -1.71 -4.70 0.31
N PHE A 46 -1.93 -4.84 1.62
CA PHE A 46 -1.17 -4.10 2.63
C PHE A 46 0.28 -4.61 2.68
N THR A 47 1.25 -3.71 2.55
CA THR A 47 2.67 -4.08 2.51
C THR A 47 3.24 -4.50 3.87
N GLY A 48 2.51 -4.27 4.95
CA GLY A 48 3.03 -4.37 6.32
C GLY A 48 3.65 -3.09 6.85
N VAL A 49 3.86 -2.08 5.99
CA VAL A 49 4.53 -0.81 6.33
C VAL A 49 3.52 0.31 6.56
N LYS A 50 3.84 1.22 7.48
CA LYS A 50 3.11 2.48 7.65
C LYS A 50 4.01 3.66 7.35
N ASP A 51 3.41 4.72 6.82
CA ASP A 51 4.08 5.98 6.60
C ASP A 51 4.31 6.75 7.92
N ARG A 52 4.97 7.91 7.86
CA ARG A 52 5.24 8.74 9.06
C ARG A 52 3.98 9.22 9.79
N ASN A 53 2.85 9.29 9.08
CA ASN A 53 1.54 9.68 9.62
C ASN A 53 0.74 8.47 10.14
N ARG A 54 1.35 7.27 10.17
CA ARG A 54 0.73 6.00 10.54
C ARG A 54 -0.34 5.50 9.56
N ASN A 55 -0.39 6.05 8.36
CA ASN A 55 -1.22 5.50 7.29
C ASN A 55 -0.61 4.17 6.82
N LYS A 56 -1.46 3.16 6.61
CA LYS A 56 -1.03 1.91 6.00
C LYS A 56 -0.64 2.15 4.55
N ILE A 57 0.47 1.56 4.13
CA ILE A 57 0.92 1.58 2.73
C ILE A 57 0.43 0.31 2.05
N PHE A 58 -0.26 0.47 0.92
CA PHE A 58 -0.76 -0.61 0.09
C PHE A 58 -0.03 -0.63 -1.25
N VAL A 59 -0.04 -1.78 -1.92
CA VAL A 59 0.34 -1.86 -3.33
C VAL A 59 -0.53 -0.91 -4.15
N GLY A 60 0.06 -0.20 -5.11
CA GLY A 60 -0.59 0.87 -5.85
C GLY A 60 -0.59 2.23 -5.17
N ASP A 61 -0.08 2.36 -3.93
CA ASP A 61 0.07 3.67 -3.30
C ASP A 61 1.14 4.51 -4.00
N VAL A 62 0.83 5.80 -4.14
CA VAL A 62 1.80 6.81 -4.54
C VAL A 62 2.39 7.41 -3.27
N VAL A 63 3.72 7.32 -3.15
CA VAL A 63 4.45 7.77 -1.98
C VAL A 63 5.45 8.86 -2.34
N GLU A 64 5.71 9.74 -1.38
CA GLU A 64 6.76 10.76 -1.44
C GLU A 64 7.71 10.60 -0.27
N TRP A 65 8.98 10.92 -0.51
CA TRP A 65 10.01 10.95 0.53
C TRP A 65 11.07 12.01 0.22
N GLN A 66 11.80 12.44 1.24
CA GLN A 66 12.89 13.39 1.11
C GLN A 66 14.18 12.63 0.75
N SER A 67 14.86 13.05 -0.31
CA SER A 67 16.26 12.69 -0.58
C SER A 67 17.18 13.85 -0.23
N GLN A 68 18.51 13.66 -0.33
CA GLN A 68 19.48 14.72 -0.06
C GLN A 68 19.28 15.99 -0.92
N GLN A 69 18.72 15.84 -2.13
CA GLN A 69 18.67 16.91 -3.12
C GLN A 69 17.25 17.45 -3.36
N ASN A 70 16.23 16.60 -3.24
CA ASN A 70 14.84 16.95 -3.58
C ASN A 70 13.82 15.97 -2.99
N VAL A 71 12.54 16.34 -3.05
CA VAL A 71 11.43 15.40 -2.84
C VAL A 71 11.37 14.43 -4.01
N GLN A 72 11.33 13.15 -3.68
CA GLN A 72 11.20 12.04 -4.61
C GLN A 72 9.77 11.49 -4.54
N ARG A 73 9.34 10.84 -5.62
CA ARG A 73 7.99 10.28 -5.74
C ARG A 73 8.03 8.96 -6.48
N GLY A 74 7.23 8.01 -6.04
CA GLY A 74 7.15 6.69 -6.67
C GLY A 74 5.85 5.96 -6.38
N ILE A 75 5.69 4.81 -7.02
CA ILE A 75 4.53 3.94 -6.86
C ILE A 75 4.98 2.65 -6.17
N VAL A 76 4.20 2.20 -5.19
CA VAL A 76 4.42 0.92 -4.52
C VAL A 76 3.91 -0.21 -5.41
N VAL A 77 4.78 -1.14 -5.78
CA VAL A 77 4.45 -2.27 -6.65
C VAL A 77 5.04 -3.58 -6.10
N PHE A 78 4.64 -4.70 -6.70
CA PHE A 78 5.35 -5.95 -6.49
C PHE A 78 6.62 -5.99 -7.36
N GLY A 79 7.76 -6.24 -6.72
CA GLY A 79 9.01 -6.59 -7.39
C GLY A 79 8.98 -8.00 -7.96
N GLN A 80 10.06 -8.40 -8.65
CA GLN A 80 10.15 -9.69 -9.33
C GLN A 80 10.08 -10.90 -8.38
N ASP A 81 10.46 -10.71 -7.12
CA ASP A 81 10.45 -11.72 -6.06
C ASP A 81 9.18 -11.65 -5.18
N GLN A 82 8.16 -10.91 -5.62
CA GLN A 82 6.93 -10.63 -4.88
C GLN A 82 7.11 -9.75 -3.62
N ASN A 83 8.31 -9.21 -3.37
CA ASN A 83 8.48 -8.21 -2.34
C ASN A 83 7.91 -6.87 -2.79
N CYS A 84 7.41 -6.07 -1.85
CA CYS A 84 6.92 -4.73 -2.18
C CYS A 84 8.12 -3.77 -2.35
N VAL A 85 8.12 -3.03 -3.44
CA VAL A 85 9.15 -2.04 -3.79
C VAL A 85 8.49 -0.72 -4.16
N ILE A 86 9.27 0.36 -4.14
CA ILE A 86 8.88 1.65 -4.72
C ILE A 86 9.59 1.77 -6.06
N GLU A 87 8.82 1.90 -7.14
CA GLU A 87 9.34 2.35 -8.44
C GLU A 87 9.37 3.88 -8.45
N ASN A 88 10.56 4.47 -8.54
CA ASN A 88 10.74 5.91 -8.55
C ASN A 88 10.36 6.49 -9.93
N ASN A 89 9.42 7.44 -9.96
CA ASN A 89 8.90 8.02 -11.19
C ASN A 89 9.90 8.94 -11.91
N ILE A 90 10.90 9.44 -11.19
CA ILE A 90 11.90 10.38 -11.70
C ILE A 90 13.16 9.63 -12.13
N THR A 91 13.71 8.79 -11.26
CA THR A 91 15.00 8.13 -11.48
C THR A 91 14.87 6.76 -12.13
N GLN A 92 13.66 6.18 -12.18
CA GLN A 92 13.41 4.78 -12.56
C GLN A 92 14.12 3.75 -11.67
N GLU A 93 14.62 4.18 -10.51
CA GLU A 93 15.21 3.28 -9.52
C GLU A 93 14.12 2.44 -8.84
N ILE A 94 14.48 1.21 -8.51
CA ILE A 94 13.66 0.30 -7.71
C ILE A 94 14.22 0.33 -6.29
N ILE A 95 13.39 0.78 -5.35
CA ILE A 95 13.78 0.92 -3.95
C ILE A 95 13.03 -0.14 -3.14
N PRO A 96 13.72 -1.08 -2.47
CA PRO A 96 13.04 -2.06 -1.64
C PRO A 96 12.35 -1.37 -0.45
N LEU A 97 11.14 -1.81 -0.09
CA LEU A 97 10.52 -1.39 1.17
C LEU A 97 11.14 -2.13 2.37
N PHE A 98 11.71 -3.31 2.14
CA PHE A 98 12.35 -4.12 3.16
C PHE A 98 13.74 -4.57 2.72
N PHE A 99 14.70 -4.54 3.63
CA PHE A 99 16.03 -5.11 3.46
C PHE A 99 16.33 -6.00 4.68
N GLU A 100 16.68 -7.26 4.45
CA GLU A 100 16.92 -8.26 5.52
C GLU A 100 15.77 -8.38 6.55
N GLY A 101 14.52 -8.15 6.11
CA GLY A 101 13.33 -8.23 6.96
C GLY A 101 13.03 -6.95 7.74
N GLU A 102 13.88 -5.93 7.66
CA GLU A 102 13.65 -4.62 8.26
C GLU A 102 13.16 -3.62 7.21
N MET A 103 12.32 -2.68 7.63
CA MET A 103 11.86 -1.60 6.75
C MET A 103 13.05 -0.71 6.39
N VAL A 104 13.21 -0.41 5.10
CA VAL A 104 14.22 0.55 4.63
C VAL A 104 13.94 1.93 5.23
N ALA A 105 14.99 2.59 5.72
CA ALA A 105 14.88 3.90 6.32
C ALA A 105 14.70 4.99 5.25
N PHE A 106 13.66 5.80 5.41
CA PHE A 106 13.38 6.98 4.59
C PHE A 106 13.53 8.28 5.41
N ASP A 107 14.43 8.30 6.40
CA ASP A 107 14.64 9.43 7.32
C ASP A 107 13.33 9.99 7.93
N ASN A 108 12.37 9.10 8.21
CA ASN A 108 11.03 9.43 8.70
C ASN A 108 10.23 10.40 7.79
N SER A 109 10.56 10.45 6.50
CA SER A 109 9.95 11.36 5.52
C SER A 109 8.90 10.69 4.62
N LEU A 110 8.87 9.36 4.56
CA LEU A 110 7.92 8.61 3.72
C LEU A 110 6.48 8.94 4.08
N VAL A 111 5.70 9.35 3.08
CA VAL A 111 4.28 9.72 3.20
C VAL A 111 3.49 9.19 2.02
N VAL A 112 2.30 8.64 2.28
CA VAL A 112 1.34 8.30 1.22
C VAL A 112 0.64 9.58 0.78
N VAL A 113 0.66 9.86 -0.53
CA VAL A 113 0.04 11.07 -1.13
C VAL A 113 -1.10 10.74 -2.09
N GLY A 114 -1.31 9.47 -2.40
CA GLY A 114 -2.41 9.01 -3.25
C GLY A 114 -2.33 7.52 -3.52
N TYR A 115 -3.17 7.04 -4.44
CA TYR A 115 -3.14 5.68 -4.94
C TYR A 115 -3.56 5.67 -6.42
N VAL A 116 -3.06 4.69 -7.17
CA VAL A 116 -3.41 4.50 -8.58
C VAL A 116 -4.81 3.88 -8.67
N ASN A 117 -5.66 4.46 -9.51
CA ASN A 117 -6.96 3.88 -9.83
C ASN A 117 -6.77 2.85 -10.94
N SER A 118 -7.28 1.63 -10.72
CA SER A 118 -7.19 0.51 -11.67
C SER A 118 -7.89 0.78 -13.00
N THR A 119 -8.62 1.89 -13.14
CA THR A 119 -9.29 2.34 -14.37
C THR A 119 -8.39 3.12 -15.33
N GLU A 120 -7.16 3.46 -14.95
CA GLU A 120 -6.16 4.01 -15.88
C GLU A 120 -5.37 2.87 -16.53
N HIS A 121 -6.06 2.04 -17.33
CA HIS A 121 -5.38 1.18 -18.30
C HIS A 121 -4.95 2.06 -19.48
N LEU A 122 -3.63 2.20 -19.66
CA LEU A 122 -2.99 2.60 -20.91
C LEU A 122 -3.34 1.63 -22.04
#